data_AF-A0A7D5I9B8-F1
#
_entry.id   AF-A0A7D5I9B8-F1
#
_cell.length_a   1.000
_cell.length_b   1.000
_cell.length_c   1.000
_cell.angle_alpha   90.00
_cell.angle_beta   90.00
_cell.angle_gamma   90.00
#
_symmetry.space_group_name_H-M   'P 1'
#
loop_
_entity.id
_entity.type
_entity.pdbx_description
1 polymer ?
#
loop_
_entity_poly.entity_id
_entity_poly.type
_entity_poly.pdbx_seq_one_letter_code
_entity_poly.pdbx_strand_id
1 'polypeptide(L)'
;MVTNGVTFFREEQKFRQLWIRIFVLLLLVFVWYGAIQQLIFGISFGNNPASDPVMFLLLIVFGILFPAFMLSLKMVTEVRNDGLYIRFYPIHRSFRRFTFESIRSYEVRDYSPLKDYGGWGIRFGPKGQAYNVSGSKGVVLVLEDGKRLMVGSKQPDELAAAISRGMDAS
;
A
#
# COMPACT_ATOMS: atom_id res chain seq x y z
N MET A 1 -0.78 -4.00 24.87
CA MET A 1 0.58 -4.39 25.28
C MET A 1 1.30 -4.84 24.03
N VAL A 2 2.33 -4.12 23.58
CA VAL A 2 3.18 -4.55 22.46
C VAL A 2 4.19 -5.51 23.08
N THR A 3 4.03 -6.80 22.84
CA THR A 3 5.08 -7.77 23.15
C THR A 3 6.34 -7.33 22.42
N ASN A 4 7.38 -6.96 23.18
CA ASN A 4 8.72 -6.70 22.65
C ASN A 4 9.32 -8.04 22.19
N GLY A 5 8.78 -8.60 21.11
CA GLY A 5 9.33 -9.76 20.43
C GLY A 5 10.56 -9.34 19.63
N VAL A 6 11.55 -10.22 19.55
CA VAL A 6 12.70 -10.04 18.66
C VAL A 6 12.19 -9.86 17.24
N THR A 7 12.59 -8.77 16.59
CA THR A 7 12.22 -8.46 15.20
C THR A 7 13.40 -8.79 14.30
N PHE A 8 13.22 -9.77 13.41
CA PHE A 8 14.27 -10.24 12.50
C PHE A 8 14.37 -9.38 11.24
N PHE A 9 13.26 -8.78 10.81
CA PHE A 9 13.20 -7.95 9.62
C PHE A 9 12.12 -6.87 9.78
N ARG A 10 12.40 -5.69 9.24
CA ARG A 10 11.43 -4.61 9.15
C ARG A 10 11.68 -3.76 7.91
N GLU A 11 10.65 -3.62 7.09
CA GLU A 11 10.67 -2.75 5.91
C GLU A 11 9.48 -1.80 5.92
N GLU A 12 9.72 -0.53 5.60
CA GLU A 12 8.66 0.45 5.34
C GLU A 12 8.74 0.92 3.88
N GLN A 13 7.69 0.65 3.12
CA GLN A 13 7.55 1.07 1.73
C GLN A 13 6.46 2.14 1.59
N LYS A 14 6.76 3.23 0.89
CA LYS A 14 5.82 4.32 0.57
C LYS A 14 5.61 4.42 -0.94
N PHE A 15 4.44 4.89 -1.36
CA PHE A 15 4.14 5.18 -2.76
C PHE A 15 4.90 6.42 -3.24
N ARG A 16 6.17 6.25 -3.60
CA ARG A 16 7.05 7.34 -4.05
C ARG A 16 7.24 7.38 -5.57
N GLN A 17 6.50 6.56 -6.32
CA GLN A 17 6.60 6.52 -7.78
C GLN A 17 6.29 7.88 -8.37
N LEU A 18 7.12 8.32 -9.32
CA LEU A 18 7.00 9.64 -9.94
C LEU A 18 5.65 9.85 -10.61
N TRP A 19 5.14 8.85 -11.32
CA TRP A 19 3.85 8.95 -12.02
C TRP A 19 2.66 9.16 -11.06
N ILE A 20 2.69 8.54 -9.86
CA ILE A 20 1.66 8.76 -8.83
C ILE A 20 1.74 10.20 -8.32
N ARG A 21 2.95 10.69 -8.04
CA ARG A 21 3.15 12.07 -7.55
C ARG A 21 2.69 13.10 -8.57
N ILE A 22 3.02 12.89 -9.85
CA ILE A 22 2.58 13.76 -10.94
C ILE A 22 1.06 13.74 -11.05
N PHE A 23 0.43 12.56 -11.01
CA PHE A 23 -1.04 12.46 -11.06
C PHE A 23 -1.71 13.21 -9.91
N VAL A 24 -1.24 13.01 -8.67
CA VAL A 24 -1.76 13.70 -7.49
C VAL A 24 -1.55 15.21 -7.59
N LEU A 25 -0.38 15.66 -8.06
CA LEU A 25 -0.07 17.08 -8.24
C LEU A 25 -0.94 17.73 -9.32
N LEU A 26 -1.15 17.05 -10.45
CA LEU A 26 -2.01 17.55 -11.52
C LEU A 26 -3.46 17.70 -11.05
N LEU A 27 -4.00 16.69 -10.35
CA LEU A 27 -5.34 16.76 -9.78
C LEU A 27 -5.45 17.89 -8.75
N LEU A 28 -4.43 18.05 -7.88
CA LEU A 28 -4.36 19.13 -6.90
C LEU A 28 -4.40 20.51 -7.59
N VAL A 29 -3.51 20.76 -8.55
CA VAL A 29 -3.45 22.03 -9.28
C VAL A 29 -4.76 22.30 -10.01
N PHE A 30 -5.34 21.29 -10.65
CA PHE A 30 -6.61 21.42 -11.36
C PHE A 30 -7.77 21.85 -10.44
N VAL A 31 -7.93 21.18 -9.29
CA VAL A 31 -9.00 21.49 -8.33
C VAL A 31 -8.80 22.86 -7.69
N TRP A 32 -7.56 23.21 -7.32
CA TRP A 32 -7.27 24.55 -6.76
C TRP A 32 -7.49 25.66 -7.78
N TYR A 33 -7.08 25.46 -9.03
CA TYR A 33 -7.31 26.42 -10.11
C TYR A 33 -8.80 26.67 -10.33
N GLY A 34 -9.60 25.60 -10.44
CA GLY A 34 -11.05 25.71 -10.59
C GLY A 34 -11.73 26.40 -9.40
N ALA A 35 -11.30 26.08 -8.18
CA ALA A 35 -11.82 26.70 -6.96
C ALA A 35 -11.48 28.20 -6.89
N ILE A 36 -10.25 28.60 -7.25
CA ILE A 36 -9.86 30.01 -7.28
C ILE A 36 -10.66 30.77 -8.35
N GLN A 37 -10.78 30.22 -9.56
CA GLN A 37 -11.59 30.81 -10.64
C GLN A 37 -13.04 31.05 -10.19
N GLN A 38 -13.67 30.04 -9.61
CA GLN A 38 -15.09 30.10 -9.27
C GLN A 38 -15.36 30.88 -7.98
N LEU A 39 -14.67 30.55 -6.88
CA LEU A 39 -15.00 31.07 -5.55
C LEU A 39 -14.38 32.45 -5.27
N ILE A 40 -13.28 32.81 -5.94
CA ILE A 40 -12.60 34.11 -5.72
C ILE A 40 -12.93 35.07 -6.86
N PHE A 41 -12.80 34.62 -8.12
CA PHE A 41 -13.02 35.49 -9.28
C PHE A 41 -14.46 35.49 -9.81
N GLY A 42 -15.33 34.60 -9.32
CA GLY A 42 -16.71 34.48 -9.80
C GLY A 42 -16.82 33.97 -11.24
N ILE A 43 -15.75 33.40 -11.79
CA ILE A 43 -15.70 32.88 -13.15
C ILE A 43 -16.05 31.39 -13.09
N SER A 44 -17.17 31.03 -13.71
CA SER A 44 -17.60 29.63 -13.84
C SER A 44 -16.50 28.77 -14.46
N PHE A 45 -16.14 27.69 -13.77
CA PHE A 45 -15.11 26.79 -14.24
C PHE A 45 -15.69 25.63 -15.07
N GLY A 46 -15.32 25.58 -16.36
CA GLY A 46 -15.80 24.57 -17.31
C GLY A 46 -17.17 24.87 -17.90
N ASN A 47 -17.67 23.97 -18.76
CA ASN A 47 -18.94 24.16 -19.48
C ASN A 47 -20.17 23.82 -18.62
N ASN A 48 -19.97 23.09 -17.52
CA ASN A 48 -21.00 22.72 -16.55
C ASN A 48 -20.41 22.93 -15.14
N PRO A 49 -20.40 24.18 -14.63
CA PRO A 49 -19.78 24.49 -13.35
C PRO A 49 -20.50 23.79 -12.20
N ALA A 50 -19.72 23.30 -11.23
CA ALA A 50 -20.27 22.85 -9.96
C ALA A 50 -20.90 24.05 -9.21
N SER A 51 -21.89 23.82 -8.35
CA SER A 51 -22.32 24.86 -7.42
C SER A 51 -21.21 25.15 -6.39
N ASP A 52 -21.19 26.35 -5.81
CA ASP A 52 -20.14 26.73 -4.84
C ASP A 52 -20.00 25.74 -3.67
N PRO A 53 -21.09 25.24 -3.04
CA PRO A 53 -20.95 24.23 -1.99
C PRO A 53 -20.30 22.93 -2.49
N VAL A 54 -20.59 22.53 -3.72
CA VAL A 54 -19.98 21.35 -4.34
C VAL A 54 -18.50 21.62 -4.65
N MET A 55 -18.14 22.82 -5.12
CA MET A 55 -16.75 23.21 -5.33
C MET A 55 -15.96 23.22 -4.02
N PHE A 56 -16.52 23.72 -2.92
CA PHE A 56 -15.91 23.63 -1.59
C PHE A 56 -15.69 22.18 -1.16
N LEU A 57 -16.68 21.31 -1.36
CA LEU A 57 -16.54 19.88 -1.06
C LEU A 57 -15.42 19.24 -1.88
N LEU A 58 -15.35 19.52 -3.18
CA LEU A 58 -14.27 19.04 -4.06
C LEU A 58 -12.90 19.54 -3.60
N LEU A 59 -12.79 20.80 -3.18
CA LEU A 59 -11.56 21.37 -2.66
C LEU A 59 -11.10 20.67 -1.37
N ILE A 60 -12.01 20.41 -0.44
CA ILE A 60 -11.69 19.69 0.80
C ILE A 60 -11.25 18.26 0.48
N VAL A 61 -12.02 17.54 -0.33
CA VAL A 61 -11.77 16.13 -0.63
C VAL A 61 -10.53 15.95 -1.49
N PHE A 62 -10.44 16.61 -2.65
CA PHE A 62 -9.37 16.40 -3.62
C PHE A 62 -8.21 17.39 -3.49
N GLY A 63 -8.45 18.57 -2.92
CA GLY A 63 -7.41 19.58 -2.69
C GLY A 63 -6.63 19.37 -1.39
N ILE A 64 -7.19 18.66 -0.40
CA ILE A 64 -6.57 18.48 0.93
C ILE A 64 -6.55 17.00 1.34
N LEU A 65 -7.73 16.37 1.53
CA LEU A 65 -7.82 15.05 2.14
C LEU A 65 -7.18 13.95 1.29
N PHE A 66 -7.42 13.94 -0.01
CA PHE A 66 -6.87 12.94 -0.93
C PHE A 66 -5.34 13.02 -1.05
N PRO A 67 -4.72 14.20 -1.28
CA PRO A 67 -3.26 14.34 -1.22
C PRO A 67 -2.68 13.90 0.12
N ALA A 68 -3.27 14.32 1.25
CA ALA A 68 -2.83 13.93 2.58
C ALA A 68 -2.91 12.40 2.77
N PHE A 69 -4.00 11.78 2.34
CA PHE A 69 -4.19 10.34 2.33
C PHE A 69 -3.12 9.64 1.49
N MET A 70 -2.88 10.08 0.25
CA MET A 70 -1.84 9.53 -0.63
C MET A 70 -0.44 9.63 -0.02
N LEU A 71 -0.10 10.76 0.60
CA LEU A 71 1.19 10.94 1.29
C LEU A 71 1.34 10.06 2.54
N SER A 72 0.23 9.74 3.20
CA SER A 72 0.20 8.86 4.36
C SER A 72 0.34 7.38 4.02
N LEU A 73 0.02 6.97 2.78
CA LEU A 73 0.00 5.57 2.38
C LEU A 73 1.38 4.92 2.48
N LYS A 74 1.44 3.87 3.29
CA LYS A 74 2.63 3.05 3.46
C LYS A 74 2.31 1.61 3.80
N MET A 75 3.18 0.71 3.39
CA MET A 75 3.18 -0.68 3.82
C MET A 75 4.35 -0.89 4.77
N VAL A 76 4.06 -1.49 5.91
CA VAL A 76 5.06 -1.94 6.88
C VAL A 76 5.01 -3.46 6.91
N THR A 77 6.15 -4.09 6.66
CA THR A 77 6.35 -5.53 6.74
C THR A 77 7.33 -5.81 7.87
N GLU A 78 6.96 -6.67 8.81
CA GLU A 78 7.79 -7.06 9.95
C GLU A 78 7.79 -8.57 10.09
N VAL A 79 8.97 -9.16 10.27
CA VAL A 79 9.08 -10.55 10.71
C VAL A 79 9.50 -10.52 12.17
N ARG A 80 8.63 -11.06 13.03
CA ARG A 80 8.87 -11.16 14.48
C ARG A 80 9.06 -12.62 14.84
N ASN A 81 9.44 -12.88 16.09
CA ASN A 81 9.63 -14.23 16.61
C ASN A 81 8.40 -15.14 16.52
N ASP A 82 7.20 -14.59 16.35
CA ASP A 82 5.94 -15.34 16.38
C ASP A 82 5.13 -15.23 15.05
N GLY A 83 5.73 -14.66 14.01
CA GLY A 83 5.14 -14.65 12.67
C GLY A 83 5.51 -13.45 11.80
N LEU A 84 4.89 -13.42 10.62
CA LEU A 84 4.96 -12.33 9.66
C LEU A 84 3.80 -11.35 9.88
N TYR A 85 4.13 -10.06 9.95
CA TYR A 85 3.20 -8.97 10.19
C TYR A 85 3.20 -8.00 9.02
N ILE A 86 2.01 -7.69 8.50
CA ILE A 86 1.85 -6.76 7.39
C ILE A 86 0.80 -5.71 7.75
N ARG A 87 1.14 -4.43 7.60
CA ARG A 87 0.21 -3.32 7.80
C ARG A 87 0.28 -2.33 6.66
N PHE A 88 -0.88 -2.08 6.04
CA PHE A 88 -1.05 -1.03 5.05
C PHE A 88 -1.67 0.19 5.72
N TYR A 89 -0.89 1.15 6.16
CA TYR A 89 -1.41 2.36 6.81
C TYR A 89 -1.88 3.37 5.76
N PRO A 90 -3.03 4.06 5.94
CA PRO A 90 -3.97 3.95 7.06
C PRO A 90 -5.13 2.96 6.86
N ILE A 91 -5.12 2.17 5.77
CA ILE A 91 -6.19 1.21 5.42
C ILE A 91 -6.38 0.14 6.50
N HIS A 92 -5.29 -0.37 7.07
CA HIS A 92 -5.26 -1.33 8.15
C HIS A 92 -5.13 -0.62 9.51
N ARG A 93 -6.15 -0.80 10.36
CA ARG A 93 -6.16 -0.31 11.75
C ARG A 93 -5.04 -0.94 12.59
N SER A 94 -4.78 -2.23 12.42
CA SER A 94 -3.72 -3.00 13.09
C SER A 94 -2.91 -3.82 12.08
N PHE A 95 -1.80 -4.42 12.52
CA PHE A 95 -1.08 -5.39 11.70
C PHE A 95 -1.94 -6.64 11.48
N ARG A 96 -1.90 -7.17 10.27
CA ARG A 96 -2.35 -8.54 9.98
C ARG A 96 -1.19 -9.48 10.26
N ARG A 97 -1.42 -10.49 11.09
CA ARG A 97 -0.43 -11.51 11.47
C ARG A 97 -0.69 -12.78 10.68
N PHE A 98 0.39 -13.38 10.18
CA PHE A 98 0.46 -14.72 9.64
C PHE A 98 1.46 -15.50 10.49
N THR A 99 0.99 -16.50 11.24
CA THR A 99 1.86 -17.28 12.13
C THR A 99 2.72 -18.22 11.29
N PHE A 100 3.87 -18.65 11.81
CA PHE A 100 4.77 -19.53 11.06
C PHE A 100 4.13 -20.90 10.78
N GLU A 101 3.31 -21.42 11.70
CA GLU A 101 2.56 -22.67 11.52
C GLU A 101 1.51 -22.57 10.41
N SER A 102 1.06 -21.35 10.07
CA SER A 102 0.14 -21.14 8.95
C SER A 102 0.84 -21.10 7.59
N ILE A 103 2.17 -21.02 7.56
CA ILE A 103 2.99 -20.91 6.35
C ILE A 103 3.56 -22.29 6.01
N ARG A 104 3.04 -22.88 4.94
CA ARG A 104 3.47 -24.18 4.43
C ARG A 104 4.81 -24.11 3.70
N SER A 105 4.97 -23.08 2.87
CA SER A 105 6.21 -22.82 2.13
C SER A 105 6.32 -21.36 1.72
N TYR A 106 7.54 -20.93 1.42
CA TYR A 106 7.83 -19.60 0.90
C TYR A 106 8.86 -19.66 -0.22
N GLU A 107 8.79 -18.70 -1.14
CA GLU A 107 9.73 -18.60 -2.26
C GLU A 107 9.94 -17.14 -2.67
N VAL A 108 11.20 -16.75 -2.89
CA VAL A 108 11.52 -15.46 -3.52
C VAL A 108 11.13 -15.54 -5.00
N ARG A 109 10.31 -14.61 -5.46
CA ARG A 109 9.88 -14.57 -6.86
C ARG A 109 9.91 -13.17 -7.44
N ASP A 110 10.32 -13.12 -8.70
CA ASP A 110 9.98 -12.04 -9.59
C ASP A 110 8.49 -12.14 -9.99
N TYR A 111 7.82 -11.01 -10.10
CA TYR A 111 6.42 -10.92 -10.52
C TYR A 111 6.19 -9.65 -11.35
N SER A 112 5.14 -9.66 -12.16
CA SER A 112 4.68 -8.48 -12.89
C SER A 112 3.52 -7.82 -12.15
N PRO A 113 3.67 -6.63 -11.53
CA PRO A 113 2.61 -6.01 -10.73
C PRO A 113 1.28 -5.88 -11.49
N LEU A 114 1.35 -5.42 -12.74
CA LEU A 114 0.17 -5.20 -13.57
C LEU A 114 -0.44 -6.52 -14.06
N LYS A 115 0.37 -7.44 -14.61
CA LYS A 115 -0.14 -8.70 -15.20
C LYS A 115 -0.61 -9.71 -14.14
N ASP A 116 0.09 -9.78 -13.01
CA ASP A 116 -0.14 -10.83 -12.02
C ASP A 116 -1.18 -10.43 -10.97
N TYR A 117 -1.25 -9.14 -10.62
CA TYR A 117 -2.04 -8.65 -9.49
C TYR A 117 -2.87 -7.39 -9.79
N GLY A 118 -2.85 -6.88 -11.03
CA GLY A 118 -3.63 -5.70 -11.41
C GLY A 118 -3.13 -4.38 -10.81
N GLY A 119 -1.85 -4.31 -10.45
CA GLY A 119 -1.16 -3.11 -9.96
C GLY A 119 -0.64 -3.22 -8.53
N TRP A 120 -0.38 -2.06 -7.93
CA TRP A 120 0.16 -1.93 -6.57
C TRP A 120 -0.96 -1.71 -5.55
N GLY A 121 -0.71 -2.06 -4.29
CA GLY A 121 -1.64 -1.98 -3.18
C GLY A 121 -1.93 -3.35 -2.56
N ILE A 122 -3.12 -3.44 -1.95
CA ILE A 122 -3.71 -4.69 -1.48
C ILE A 122 -4.53 -5.27 -2.63
N ARG A 123 -4.18 -6.45 -3.10
CA ARG A 123 -4.80 -7.08 -4.28
C ARG A 123 -5.31 -8.47 -3.96
N PHE A 124 -6.39 -8.85 -4.64
CA PHE A 124 -6.98 -10.17 -4.60
C PHE A 124 -7.21 -10.61 -6.04
N GLY A 125 -6.70 -11.78 -6.41
CA GLY A 125 -6.84 -12.30 -7.76
C GLY A 125 -6.57 -13.79 -7.85
N PRO A 126 -6.53 -14.36 -9.06
CA PRO A 126 -6.34 -15.79 -9.27
C PRO A 126 -5.03 -16.34 -8.69
N LYS A 127 -3.99 -15.50 -8.60
CA LYS A 127 -2.68 -15.85 -8.00
C LYS A 127 -2.65 -15.72 -6.47
N GLY A 128 -3.77 -15.37 -5.84
CA GLY A 128 -3.92 -15.18 -4.41
C GLY A 128 -3.96 -13.71 -4.00
N GLN A 129 -3.72 -13.47 -2.71
CA GLN A 129 -3.62 -12.14 -2.14
C GLN A 129 -2.23 -11.57 -2.39
N ALA A 130 -2.12 -10.26 -2.62
CA ALA A 130 -0.84 -9.57 -2.69
C ALA A 130 -0.83 -8.28 -1.88
N TYR A 131 0.29 -8.04 -1.20
CA TYR A 131 0.65 -6.75 -0.62
C TYR A 131 1.87 -6.22 -1.34
N ASN A 132 1.71 -5.12 -2.05
CA ASN A 132 2.80 -4.55 -2.81
C ASN A 132 2.72 -3.02 -2.83
N VAL A 133 3.85 -2.35 -2.70
CA VAL A 133 3.93 -0.89 -2.88
C VAL A 133 4.66 -0.53 -4.16
N SER A 134 5.75 -1.22 -4.50
CA SER A 134 6.61 -0.87 -5.63
C SER A 134 7.47 -2.06 -6.07
N GLY A 135 8.09 -1.96 -7.25
CA GLY A 135 8.99 -2.99 -7.76
C GLY A 135 8.27 -4.20 -8.34
N SER A 136 9.03 -5.26 -8.56
CA SER A 136 8.64 -6.49 -9.27
C SER A 136 9.21 -7.75 -8.60
N LYS A 137 9.64 -7.65 -7.33
CA LYS A 137 10.22 -8.74 -6.54
C LYS A 137 9.56 -8.84 -5.18
N GLY A 138 9.47 -10.05 -4.64
CA GLY A 138 8.84 -10.30 -3.35
C GLY A 138 8.96 -11.75 -2.92
N VAL A 139 8.28 -12.07 -1.83
CA VAL A 139 8.18 -13.44 -1.31
C VAL A 139 6.75 -13.91 -1.47
N VAL A 140 6.56 -15.08 -2.10
CA VAL A 140 5.28 -15.76 -2.21
C VAL A 140 5.22 -16.83 -1.13
N LEU A 141 4.19 -16.75 -0.27
CA LEU A 141 3.86 -17.76 0.73
C LEU A 141 2.72 -18.62 0.22
N VAL A 142 2.82 -19.92 0.45
CA VAL A 142 1.69 -20.84 0.39
C VAL A 142 1.27 -21.13 1.83
N LEU A 143 0.02 -20.84 2.15
CA LEU A 143 -0.54 -21.10 3.47
C LEU A 143 -1.04 -22.55 3.57
N GLU A 144 -1.20 -23.05 4.79
CA GLU A 144 -1.71 -24.40 5.04
C GLU A 144 -3.12 -24.64 4.45
N ASP A 145 -3.94 -23.58 4.38
CA ASP A 145 -5.26 -23.64 3.73
C ASP A 145 -5.22 -23.58 2.19
N GLY A 146 -4.03 -23.65 1.59
CA GLY A 146 -3.78 -23.59 0.16
C GLY A 146 -3.84 -22.20 -0.45
N LYS A 147 -4.19 -21.16 0.32
CA LYS A 147 -4.17 -19.78 -0.18
C LYS A 147 -2.73 -19.32 -0.42
N ARG A 148 -2.59 -18.40 -1.37
CA ARG A 148 -1.30 -17.78 -1.70
C ARG A 148 -1.28 -16.33 -1.24
N LEU A 149 -0.14 -15.92 -0.70
CA LEU A 149 0.13 -14.56 -0.27
C LEU A 149 1.44 -14.07 -0.87
N MET A 150 1.41 -13.06 -1.73
CA MET A 150 2.61 -12.38 -2.22
C MET A 150 2.89 -11.11 -1.41
N VAL A 151 4.12 -10.97 -0.95
CA VAL A 151 4.61 -9.78 -0.23
C VAL A 151 5.73 -9.15 -1.04
N GLY A 152 5.44 -8.03 -1.70
CA GLY A 152 6.42 -7.25 -2.43
C GLY A 152 7.44 -6.65 -1.48
N SER A 153 8.73 -6.76 -1.81
CA SER A 153 9.83 -6.29 -0.97
C SER A 153 10.95 -5.71 -1.83
N LYS A 154 11.62 -4.67 -1.35
CA LYS A 154 12.88 -4.20 -1.96
C LYS A 154 14.08 -5.06 -1.56
N GLN A 155 13.92 -5.86 -0.50
CA GLN A 155 14.91 -6.79 0.03
C GLN A 155 14.26 -8.18 0.15
N PRO A 156 13.90 -8.83 -0.96
CA PRO A 156 13.14 -10.07 -0.93
C PRO A 156 13.92 -11.23 -0.30
N ASP A 157 15.24 -11.27 -0.50
CA ASP A 157 16.11 -12.32 0.07
C ASP A 157 16.26 -12.15 1.59
N GLU A 158 16.41 -10.91 2.09
CA GLU A 158 16.46 -10.63 3.53
C GLU A 158 15.12 -10.96 4.20
N LEU A 159 14.00 -10.65 3.55
CA LEU A 159 12.66 -11.02 4.02
C LEU A 159 12.50 -12.54 4.10
N ALA A 160 12.91 -13.28 3.06
CA ALA A 160 12.84 -14.74 3.04
C ALA A 160 13.74 -15.38 4.11
N ALA A 161 14.96 -14.86 4.29
CA ALA A 161 15.87 -15.32 5.34
C ALA A 161 15.31 -15.09 6.75
N ALA A 162 14.65 -13.94 6.97
CA ALA A 162 14.00 -13.66 8.24
C ALA A 162 12.80 -14.58 8.51
N ILE A 163 12.02 -14.92 7.47
CA ILE A 163 10.93 -15.90 7.57
C ILE A 163 11.50 -17.28 7.93
N SER A 164 12.54 -17.74 7.23
CA SER A 164 13.24 -19.00 7.55
C SER A 164 13.64 -19.06 9.01
N ARG A 165 14.36 -18.03 9.47
CA ARG A 165 14.84 -17.95 10.86
C ARG A 165 13.71 -18.00 11.88
N GLY A 166 12.58 -17.37 11.57
CA GLY A 166 11.40 -17.40 12.44
C GLY A 166 10.75 -18.78 12.49
N MET A 167 10.64 -19.46 11.35
CA MET A 167 10.11 -20.83 11.27
C MET A 167 11.01 -21.83 12.00
N ASP A 168 12.33 -21.69 11.92
CA ASP A 168 13.30 -22.59 12.59
C ASP A 168 13.33 -22.41 14.11
N ALA A 169 12.84 -21.28 14.63
CA ALA A 169 12.84 -20.93 16.05
C ALA A 169 11.50 -21.21 16.75
N SER A 170 10.49 -21.67 16.01
CA SER A 170 9.12 -21.94 16.47
C SER A 170 8.90 -23.43 16.72
#